data_AF-A0A519UFK2-F1
#
_entry.id   AF-A0A519UFK2-F1
#
_cell.length_a   1.000
_cell.length_b   1.000
_cell.length_c   1.000
_cell.angle_alpha   90.00
_cell.angle_beta   90.00
_cell.angle_gamma   90.00
#
_symmetry.space_group_name_H-M   'P 1'
#
loop_
_entity.id
_entity.type
_entity.pdbx_description
1 polymer ?
#
loop_
_entity_poly.entity_id
_entity_poly.type
_entity_poly.pdbx_seq_one_letter_code
_entity_poly.pdbx_strand_id
1 'polypeptide(L)'
;MFYWKALLVSALLGSALGAAAQAPAARTFTNPLRADGPDPWVIRRGEYYYYTNTTGRNLTLWKSKTLEGVQTAPAAVAWTPPAAGPNSTQIWAPELHYF
;
A
#
# COMPACT_ATOMS: atom_id res chain seq x y z
N MET A 1 22.39 -6.34 76.61
CA MET A 1 20.99 -6.07 76.18
C MET A 1 21.00 -4.68 75.55
N PHE A 2 20.82 -4.45 74.26
CA PHE A 2 20.00 -5.13 73.25
C PHE A 2 20.74 -5.17 71.91
N TYR A 3 20.71 -6.33 71.25
CA TYR A 3 21.24 -6.57 69.90
C TYR A 3 20.08 -6.44 68.91
N TRP A 4 20.23 -5.63 67.86
CA TRP A 4 19.41 -5.79 66.65
C TRP A 4 20.35 -5.84 65.44
N LYS A 5 20.67 -7.06 65.03
CA LYS A 5 21.09 -7.36 63.66
C LYS A 5 19.84 -7.48 62.80
N ALA A 6 19.75 -6.70 61.73
CA ALA A 6 19.00 -7.12 60.55
C ALA A 6 19.68 -6.50 59.33
N LEU A 7 20.43 -7.33 58.60
CA LEU A 7 20.87 -7.01 57.25
C LEU A 7 19.60 -6.83 56.39
N LEU A 8 19.40 -5.64 55.84
CA LEU A 8 18.55 -5.46 54.68
C LEU A 8 19.34 -5.92 53.46
N VAL A 9 19.13 -7.17 53.05
CA VAL A 9 19.50 -7.63 51.72
C VAL A 9 18.54 -6.95 50.76
N SER A 10 18.98 -5.85 50.13
CA SER A 10 18.26 -5.23 49.02
C SER A 10 18.18 -6.26 47.89
N ALA A 11 17.03 -6.91 47.76
CA ALA A 11 16.71 -7.73 46.62
C ALA A 11 16.62 -6.81 45.39
N LEU A 12 17.70 -6.77 44.61
CA LEU A 12 17.67 -6.34 43.21
C LEU A 12 16.81 -7.35 42.44
N LEU A 13 15.48 -7.21 42.55
CA LEU A 13 14.57 -7.70 41.53
C LEU A 13 14.72 -6.73 40.34
N GLY A 14 15.79 -6.93 39.58
CA GLY A 14 15.88 -6.42 38.23
C GLY A 14 14.70 -7.01 37.46
N SER A 15 13.68 -6.19 37.23
CA SER A 15 12.61 -6.46 36.29
C SER A 15 13.20 -6.47 34.88
N ALA A 16 13.87 -7.57 34.54
CA ALA A 16 14.07 -7.99 33.17
C ALA A 16 12.73 -8.52 32.64
N LEU A 17 11.71 -7.66 32.62
CA LEU A 17 10.63 -7.81 31.67
C LEU A 17 11.29 -7.50 30.33
N GLY A 18 11.79 -8.54 29.67
CA GLY A 18 12.25 -8.44 28.29
C GLY A 18 11.16 -7.74 27.51
N ALA A 19 11.46 -6.56 26.97
CA ALA A 19 10.60 -5.91 26.01
C ALA A 19 10.52 -6.88 24.83
N ALA A 20 9.43 -7.64 24.75
CA ALA A 20 9.12 -8.43 23.58
C ALA A 20 9.13 -7.44 22.41
N ALA A 21 10.04 -7.65 21.45
CA ALA A 21 10.09 -6.82 20.27
C ALA A 21 8.72 -6.91 19.59
N GLN A 22 7.96 -5.81 19.61
CA GLN A 22 6.69 -5.74 18.92
C GLN A 22 7.00 -5.95 17.43
N ALA A 23 6.49 -7.04 16.85
CA ALA A 23 6.58 -7.24 15.42
C ALA A 23 6.00 -6.00 14.72
N PRO A 24 6.59 -5.53 13.61
CA PRO A 24 6.05 -4.40 12.86
C PRO A 24 4.58 -4.68 12.54
N ALA A 25 3.70 -3.70 12.76
CA ALA A 25 2.31 -3.84 12.39
C ALA A 25 2.22 -4.24 10.90
N ALA A 26 1.44 -5.28 10.62
CA ALA A 26 1.19 -5.71 9.25
C ALA A 26 0.58 -4.55 8.48
N ARG A 27 1.15 -4.21 7.32
CA ARG A 27 0.59 -3.20 6.42
C ARG A 27 -0.52 -3.85 5.62
N THR A 28 -1.76 -3.59 6.01
CA THR A 28 -2.97 -4.06 5.34
C THR A 28 -3.53 -2.99 4.40
N PHE A 29 -4.52 -3.37 3.60
CA PHE A 29 -5.33 -2.42 2.84
C PHE A 29 -6.81 -2.80 2.88
N THR A 30 -7.69 -1.83 2.60
CA THR A 30 -9.13 -2.06 2.55
C THR A 30 -9.64 -2.22 1.11
N ASN A 31 -10.48 -3.22 0.88
CA ASN A 31 -11.19 -3.43 -0.38
C ASN A 31 -12.57 -2.76 -0.40
N PRO A 32 -13.09 -2.41 -1.59
CA PRO A 32 -12.40 -2.46 -2.88
C PRO A 32 -11.44 -1.27 -3.07
N LEU A 33 -10.37 -1.45 -3.86
CA LEU A 33 -9.45 -0.35 -4.21
C LEU A 33 -10.06 0.68 -5.18
N ARG A 34 -11.07 0.29 -5.95
CA ARG A 34 -11.94 1.18 -6.74
C ARG A 34 -13.32 0.55 -6.81
N ALA A 35 -14.36 1.38 -6.78
CA ALA A 35 -15.74 0.91 -6.93
C ALA A 35 -16.03 0.36 -8.33
N ASP A 36 -15.39 0.93 -9.35
CA ASP A 36 -15.48 0.52 -10.75
C ASP A 36 -14.09 0.50 -11.40
N GLY A 37 -13.82 -0.58 -12.13
CA GLY A 37 -12.56 -0.81 -12.82
C GLY A 37 -12.22 -2.29 -13.04
N PRO A 38 -12.83 -2.95 -14.04
CA PRO A 38 -12.43 -4.29 -14.44
C PRO A 38 -11.00 -4.31 -15.00
N ASP A 39 -10.40 -5.49 -14.97
CA ASP A 39 -9.04 -5.74 -15.44
C ASP A 39 -7.99 -4.83 -14.75
N PRO A 40 -7.93 -4.80 -13.41
CA PRO A 40 -7.00 -3.94 -12.69
C PRO A 40 -5.55 -4.40 -12.89
N TRP A 41 -4.69 -3.45 -13.27
CA TRP A 41 -3.24 -3.65 -13.31
C TRP A 41 -2.53 -2.63 -12.43
N VAL A 42 -1.52 -3.07 -11.66
CA VAL A 42 -0.68 -2.19 -10.85
C VAL A 42 0.80 -2.54 -11.02
N ILE A 43 1.64 -1.52 -11.16
CA ILE A 43 3.09 -1.63 -11.09
C ILE A 43 3.64 -0.64 -10.06
N ARG A 44 4.61 -1.07 -9.26
CA ARG A 44 5.35 -0.18 -8.35
C ARG A 44 6.68 0.21 -8.98
N ARG A 45 6.98 1.50 -9.03
CA ARG A 45 8.28 2.03 -9.48
C ARG A 45 8.74 3.15 -8.54
N GLY A 46 9.82 2.89 -7.80
CA GLY A 46 10.29 3.77 -6.74
C GLY A 46 9.28 3.88 -5.58
N GLU A 47 8.93 5.11 -5.21
CA GLU A 47 7.95 5.39 -4.14
C GLU A 47 6.48 5.35 -4.61
N TYR A 48 6.23 5.08 -5.89
CA TYR A 48 4.90 5.23 -6.47
C TYR A 48 4.33 3.92 -6.97
N TYR A 49 3.03 3.76 -6.75
CA TYR A 49 2.16 2.83 -7.44
C TYR A 49 1.56 3.53 -8.66
N TYR A 50 1.58 2.84 -9.79
CA TYR A 50 0.89 3.22 -11.02
C TYR A 50 -0.19 2.19 -11.27
N TYR A 51 -1.43 2.65 -11.34
CA TYR A 51 -2.61 1.82 -11.51
C TYR A 51 -3.31 2.15 -12.82
N THR A 52 -3.88 1.14 -13.46
CA THR A 52 -4.78 1.29 -14.60
C THR A 52 -5.84 0.19 -14.58
N ASN A 53 -6.93 0.41 -15.31
CA ASN A 53 -8.02 -0.54 -15.47
C ASN A 53 -8.74 -0.25 -16.79
N THR A 54 -9.59 -1.18 -17.22
CA THR A 54 -10.46 -0.97 -18.38
C THR A 54 -11.41 0.20 -18.13
N THR A 55 -11.32 1.25 -18.95
CA THR A 55 -12.30 2.36 -18.99
C THR A 55 -13.27 2.24 -20.16
N GLY A 56 -12.95 1.39 -21.14
CA GLY A 56 -13.67 1.25 -22.41
C GLY A 56 -13.44 2.38 -23.43
N ARG A 57 -12.79 3.48 -23.04
CA ARG A 57 -12.70 4.72 -23.84
C ARG A 57 -11.30 5.26 -24.06
N ASN A 58 -10.35 4.97 -23.18
CA ASN A 58 -8.97 5.48 -23.24
C ASN A 58 -8.04 4.69 -22.30
N LEU A 59 -6.73 4.93 -22.39
CA LEU A 59 -5.78 4.44 -21.39
C LEU A 59 -5.62 5.52 -20.32
N THR A 60 -6.18 5.28 -19.14
CA THR A 60 -6.06 6.18 -17.98
C THR A 60 -5.16 5.56 -16.93
N LEU A 61 -4.28 6.39 -16.36
CA LEU A 61 -3.38 6.03 -15.28
C LEU A 61 -3.71 6.82 -14.01
N TRP A 62 -3.52 6.17 -12.87
CA TRP A 62 -3.55 6.78 -11.54
C TRP A 62 -2.20 6.57 -10.86
N LYS A 63 -1.73 7.56 -10.12
CA LYS A 63 -0.44 7.51 -9.42
C LYS A 63 -0.60 7.91 -7.96
N SER A 64 -0.12 7.08 -7.06
CA SER A 64 -0.18 7.30 -5.61
C SER A 64 1.07 6.78 -4.90
N LYS A 65 1.35 7.29 -3.70
CA LYS A 65 2.46 6.77 -2.85
C LYS A 65 2.09 5.49 -2.08
N THR A 66 0.81 5.21 -1.92
CA THR A 66 0.28 4.00 -1.27
C THR A 66 -0.68 3.28 -2.21
N LEU A 67 -0.84 1.97 -2.05
CA LEU A 67 -1.78 1.19 -2.86
C LEU A 67 -3.23 1.72 -2.72
N GLU A 68 -3.65 2.04 -1.49
CA GLU A 68 -4.98 2.58 -1.21
C GLU A 68 -5.20 3.99 -1.77
N GLY A 69 -4.12 4.79 -1.88
CA GLY A 69 -4.19 6.14 -2.42
C GLY A 69 -4.65 6.19 -3.89
N VAL A 70 -4.67 5.07 -4.60
CA VAL A 70 -5.27 4.96 -5.93
C VAL A 70 -6.75 5.35 -5.92
N GLN A 71 -7.47 5.14 -4.81
CA GLN A 71 -8.89 5.49 -4.65
C GLN A 71 -9.19 6.97 -4.93
N THR A 72 -8.26 7.85 -4.54
CA THR A 72 -8.43 9.31 -4.61
C THR A 72 -7.38 9.99 -5.48
N ALA A 73 -6.48 9.21 -6.10
CA ALA A 73 -5.45 9.74 -6.97
C ALA A 73 -6.07 10.48 -8.18
N PRO A 74 -5.45 11.56 -8.65
CA PRO A 74 -5.86 12.18 -9.89
C PRO A 74 -5.64 11.22 -11.07
N ALA A 75 -6.60 11.22 -12.00
CA ALA A 75 -6.51 10.48 -13.25
C ALA A 75 -5.67 11.25 -14.28
N ALA A 76 -4.85 10.54 -15.05
CA ALA A 76 -4.16 11.07 -16.22
C ALA A 76 -4.45 10.19 -17.44
N VAL A 77 -4.92 10.79 -18.54
CA VAL A 77 -5.11 10.06 -19.80
C VAL A 77 -3.77 9.98 -20.52
N ALA A 78 -3.23 8.78 -20.66
CA ALA A 78 -1.97 8.52 -21.36
C ALA A 78 -2.16 8.37 -22.87
N TRP A 79 -3.33 7.91 -23.31
CA TRP A 79 -3.66 7.73 -24.72
C TRP A 79 -5.16 7.76 -24.96
N THR A 80 -5.57 8.33 -26.09
CA THR A 80 -6.96 8.39 -26.57
C THR A 80 -7.07 7.68 -27.93
N PRO A 81 -8.09 6.82 -28.14
CA PRO A 81 -8.32 6.17 -29.42
C PRO A 81 -8.48 7.15 -30.58
N PRO A 82 -8.05 6.78 -31.80
CA PRO A 82 -8.45 7.52 -33.00
C PRO A 82 -9.96 7.42 -33.22
N ALA A 83 -10.53 8.40 -33.92
CA ALA A 83 -11.98 8.46 -34.16
C ALA A 83 -12.51 7.30 -35.03
N ALA A 84 -11.68 6.71 -35.89
CA ALA A 84 -12.05 5.61 -36.77
C ALA A 84 -10.83 4.74 -37.11
N GLY A 85 -11.10 3.54 -37.64
CA GLY A 85 -10.06 2.58 -38.04
C GLY A 85 -9.62 1.66 -36.90
N PRO A 86 -8.47 1.00 -37.04
CA PRO A 86 -7.94 0.10 -36.01
C PRO A 86 -7.80 0.80 -34.65
N ASN A 87 -8.03 0.05 -33.57
CA ASN A 87 -7.90 0.53 -32.18
C ASN A 87 -8.82 1.71 -31.81
N SER A 88 -9.92 1.95 -32.54
CA SER A 88 -10.85 3.05 -32.26
C SER A 88 -11.93 2.73 -31.22
N THR A 89 -12.18 1.44 -30.93
CA THR A 89 -13.24 1.00 -30.01
C THR A 89 -12.78 -0.19 -29.16
N GLN A 90 -13.54 -0.55 -28.12
CA GLN A 90 -13.31 -1.74 -27.29
C GLN A 90 -11.92 -1.74 -26.63
N ILE A 91 -11.57 -0.63 -25.99
CA ILE A 91 -10.26 -0.46 -25.34
C ILE A 91 -10.26 -1.15 -23.98
N TRP A 92 -9.53 -2.25 -23.87
CA TRP A 92 -9.58 -3.16 -22.72
C TRP A 92 -8.19 -3.52 -22.18
N ALA A 93 -8.19 -3.90 -20.89
CA ALA A 93 -7.10 -4.51 -20.14
C ALA A 93 -5.71 -3.88 -20.37
N PRO A 94 -5.55 -2.56 -20.13
CA PRO A 94 -4.24 -1.93 -20.20
C PRO A 94 -3.27 -2.50 -19.15
N GLU A 95 -2.02 -2.69 -19.54
CA GLU A 95 -0.92 -2.98 -18.62
C GLU A 95 0.24 -2.01 -18.84
N LEU A 96 0.87 -1.60 -17.75
CA LEU A 96 2.05 -0.74 -17.75
C LEU A 96 3.27 -1.52 -17.24
N HIS A 97 4.30 -1.61 -18.06
CA HIS A 97 5.55 -2.32 -17.78
C HIS A 97 6.75 -1.36 -17.84
N TYR A 98 7.78 -1.64 -17.05
CA TYR A 98 9.07 -0.94 -17.09
C TYR A 98 10.17 -2.00 -17.17
N PHE A 99 11.06 -1.87 -18.15
CA PHE A 99 12.10 -2.85 -18.49
C PHE A 99 13.47 -2.16 -18.63
#